data_AF-A0A3G1B3E5-F1
#
_entry.id   AF-A0A3G1B3E5-F1
#
_cell.length_a   1.000
_cell.length_b   1.000
_cell.length_c   1.000
_cell.angle_alpha   90.00
_cell.angle_beta   90.00
_cell.angle_gamma   90.00
#
_symmetry.space_group_name_H-M   'P 1'
#
loop_
_entity.id
_entity.type
_entity.pdbx_description
1 polymer ?
#
loop_
_entity_poly.entity_id
_entity_poly.type
_entity_poly.pdbx_seq_one_letter_code
_entity_poly.pdbx_strand_id
1 'polypeptide(L)'
;MKMKIFEVSSTDFLEDKRLINNALSDMASQFRMQNDFTFGEPVSRFGWTFFKLWIKPHLQDAIIQKFNDMIRKSKGANPDEKFTSFMSDYFQSKGCKTKIKMIEV
;
A
#
# COMPACT_ATOMS: atom_id res chain seq x y z
N MET A 1 -12.94 10.20 -3.96
CA MET A 1 -12.24 9.86 -2.70
C MET A 1 -11.02 10.77 -2.53
N LYS A 2 -10.61 11.12 -1.30
CA LYS A 2 -9.33 11.85 -1.08
C LYS A 2 -8.15 10.89 -1.30
N MET A 3 -7.05 11.41 -1.84
CA MET A 3 -5.80 10.65 -1.99
C MET A 3 -5.32 10.16 -0.62
N LYS A 4 -5.04 8.85 -0.50
CA LYS A 4 -4.49 8.27 0.72
C LYS A 4 -2.99 8.12 0.61
N ILE A 5 -2.30 8.39 1.72
CA ILE A 5 -0.85 8.34 1.83
C ILE A 5 -0.53 7.28 2.87
N PHE A 6 0.41 6.41 2.55
CA PHE A 6 0.90 5.39 3.45
C PHE A 6 2.34 5.71 3.82
N GLU A 7 2.66 5.60 5.10
CA GLU A 7 4.04 5.47 5.55
C GLU A 7 4.39 3.99 5.62
N VAL A 8 5.50 3.62 4.99
CA VAL A 8 6.06 2.27 5.00
C VAL A 8 7.30 2.26 5.87
N SER A 9 7.36 1.33 6.82
CA SER A 9 8.54 1.09 7.66
C SER A 9 9.22 -0.20 7.23
N SER A 10 10.48 -0.11 6.84
CA SER A 10 11.26 -1.20 6.25
C SER A 10 12.65 -1.31 6.87
N THR A 11 13.16 -2.54 7.01
CA THR A 11 14.57 -2.82 7.33
C THR A 11 15.39 -3.16 6.09
N ASP A 12 14.75 -3.40 4.94
CA ASP A 12 15.36 -3.65 3.63
C ASP A 12 14.63 -2.84 2.55
N PHE A 13 14.97 -1.55 2.48
CA PHE A 13 14.26 -0.59 1.63
C PHE A 13 14.22 -0.99 0.16
N LEU A 14 15.33 -1.49 -0.37
CA LEU A 14 15.44 -1.81 -1.80
C LEU A 14 14.53 -2.97 -2.17
N GLU A 15 14.57 -4.04 -1.39
CA GLU A 15 13.74 -5.23 -1.65
C GLU A 15 12.27 -4.95 -1.38
N ASP A 16 11.95 -4.30 -0.26
CA ASP A 16 10.55 -4.00 0.08
C ASP A 16 9.91 -3.03 -0.92
N LYS A 17 10.64 -2.00 -1.38
CA LYS A 17 10.17 -1.10 -2.44
C LYS A 17 9.93 -1.86 -3.75
N ARG A 18 10.83 -2.78 -4.13
CA ARG A 18 10.67 -3.62 -5.32
C ARG A 18 9.44 -4.51 -5.23
N LEU A 19 9.22 -5.16 -4.09
CA LEU A 19 8.07 -6.03 -3.85
C LEU A 19 6.75 -5.25 -3.88
N ILE A 20 6.69 -4.08 -3.21
CA ILE A 20 5.50 -3.22 -3.23
C ILE A 20 5.23 -2.71 -4.65
N ASN A 21 6.28 -2.30 -5.38
CA ASN A 21 6.16 -1.85 -6.76
C ASN A 21 5.56 -2.93 -7.66
N ASN A 22 6.08 -4.16 -7.58
CA ASN A 22 5.58 -5.28 -8.36
C ASN A 22 4.14 -5.63 -7.98
N ALA A 23 3.84 -5.70 -6.69
CA ALA A 23 2.50 -5.98 -6.16
C ALA A 23 1.46 -4.97 -6.67
N LEU A 24 1.77 -3.67 -6.63
CA LEU A 24 0.87 -2.62 -7.10
C LEU A 24 0.79 -2.57 -8.63
N SER A 25 1.90 -2.81 -9.34
CA SER A 25 1.91 -2.89 -10.80
C SER A 25 1.06 -4.04 -11.32
N ASP A 26 1.15 -5.20 -10.67
CA ASP A 26 0.33 -6.38 -10.97
C ASP A 26 -1.16 -6.08 -10.74
N MET A 27 -1.52 -5.37 -9.66
CA MET A 27 -2.90 -4.93 -9.43
C MET A 27 -3.36 -3.91 -10.48
N ALA A 28 -2.57 -2.85 -10.69
CA ALA A 28 -2.81 -1.81 -11.68
C ALA A 28 -3.05 -2.37 -13.10
N SER A 29 -2.26 -3.36 -13.51
CA SER A 29 -2.37 -3.98 -14.85
C SER A 29 -3.74 -4.63 -15.06
N GLN A 30 -4.32 -5.24 -14.02
CA GLN A 30 -5.65 -5.85 -14.07
C GLN A 30 -6.76 -4.83 -14.30
N PHE A 31 -6.50 -3.56 -14.00
CA PHE A 31 -7.42 -2.43 -14.18
C PHE A 31 -7.05 -1.56 -15.38
N ARG A 32 -5.97 -1.87 -16.11
CA ARG A 32 -5.38 -1.00 -17.16
C ARG A 32 -5.00 0.40 -16.63
N MET A 33 -4.61 0.49 -15.36
CA MET A 33 -4.32 1.72 -14.61
C MET A 33 -2.81 1.83 -14.29
N GLN A 34 -1.98 2.00 -15.33
CA GLN A 34 -0.52 2.05 -15.16
C GLN A 34 -0.07 3.39 -14.56
N ASN A 35 0.99 3.36 -13.73
CA ASN A 35 1.60 4.56 -13.13
C ASN A 35 0.71 5.32 -12.13
N ASP A 36 -0.14 4.60 -11.39
CA ASP A 36 -1.14 5.18 -10.48
C ASP A 36 -0.78 5.09 -9.00
N PHE A 37 0.51 4.91 -8.72
CA PHE A 37 1.11 5.07 -7.41
C PHE A 37 2.52 5.63 -7.54
N THR A 38 3.03 6.26 -6.47
CA THR A 38 4.39 6.77 -6.42
C THR A 38 4.99 6.63 -5.02
N PHE A 39 6.32 6.57 -4.96
CA PHE A 39 7.09 6.45 -3.72
C PHE A 39 7.77 7.78 -3.38
N GLY A 40 7.84 8.07 -2.09
CA GLY A 40 8.54 9.24 -1.58
C GLY A 40 10.02 8.99 -1.38
N GLU A 41 10.73 10.08 -1.08
CA GLU A 41 12.11 9.98 -0.64
C GLU A 41 12.20 9.19 0.66
N PRO A 42 13.14 8.24 0.77
CA PRO A 42 13.35 7.48 1.99
C PRO A 42 14.08 8.31 3.05
N VAL A 43 13.71 8.09 4.31
CA VAL A 43 14.40 8.62 5.49
C VAL A 43 14.86 7.45 6.35
N SER A 44 16.17 7.29 6.49
CA SER A 44 16.74 6.21 7.30
C SER A 44 17.11 6.68 8.71
N ARG A 45 16.66 5.93 9.74
CA ARG A 45 16.95 6.18 11.16
C ARG A 45 17.00 4.87 11.93
N PHE A 46 18.03 4.69 12.75
CA PHE A 46 18.18 3.54 13.68
C PHE A 46 17.95 2.15 13.03
N GLY A 47 18.53 1.90 11.85
CA GLY A 47 18.38 0.62 11.14
C GLY A 47 17.06 0.42 10.41
N TRP A 48 16.16 1.41 10.46
CA TRP A 48 14.91 1.44 9.70
C TRP A 48 14.98 2.49 8.60
N THR A 49 14.23 2.25 7.54
CA THR A 49 13.94 3.22 6.48
C THR A 49 12.44 3.44 6.39
N PHE A 50 12.05 4.71 6.42
CA PHE A 50 10.68 5.16 6.32
C PHE A 50 10.48 5.87 4.98
N PHE A 51 9.42 5.53 4.26
CA PHE A 51 9.12 6.19 2.99
C PHE A 51 7.61 6.27 2.78
N LYS A 52 7.19 7.27 2.00
CA LYS A 52 5.79 7.46 1.65
C LYS A 52 5.42 6.64 0.42
N LEU A 53 4.18 6.19 0.38
CA LEU A 53 3.53 5.59 -0.78
C LEU A 53 2.21 6.33 -1.00
N TRP A 54 2.08 6.94 -2.17
CA TRP A 54 0.84 7.57 -2.61
C TRP A 54 0.15 6.66 -3.61
N ILE A 55 -1.12 6.35 -3.36
CA ILE A 55 -1.98 5.63 -4.31
C ILE A 55 -3.00 6.63 -4.83
N LYS A 56 -3.08 6.78 -6.15
CA LYS A 56 -4.05 7.72 -6.74
C LYS A 56 -5.48 7.23 -6.48
N PRO A 57 -6.46 8.15 -6.33
CA PRO A 57 -7.82 7.79 -5.98
C PRO A 57 -8.48 6.74 -6.88
N HIS A 58 -8.28 6.77 -8.19
CA HIS A 58 -8.91 5.80 -9.10
C HIS A 58 -8.36 4.38 -8.92
N LEU A 59 -7.07 4.20 -8.67
CA LEU A 59 -6.49 2.88 -8.39
C LEU A 59 -6.99 2.37 -7.04
N GLN A 60 -7.09 3.26 -6.05
CA GLN A 60 -7.68 2.93 -4.76
C GLN A 60 -9.14 2.48 -4.90
N ASP A 61 -9.96 3.23 -5.64
CA ASP A 61 -11.37 2.91 -5.90
C ASP A 61 -11.48 1.55 -6.63
N ALA A 62 -10.63 1.29 -7.63
CA ALA A 62 -10.61 0.03 -8.35
C ALA A 62 -10.24 -1.17 -7.46
N ILE A 63 -9.24 -1.01 -6.59
CA ILE A 63 -8.87 -2.04 -5.59
C ILE A 63 -10.04 -2.28 -4.63
N ILE A 64 -10.66 -1.22 -4.11
CA ILE A 64 -11.79 -1.35 -3.18
C ILE A 64 -12.96 -2.07 -3.85
N GLN A 65 -13.31 -1.72 -5.08
CA GLN A 65 -14.39 -2.39 -5.81
C GLN A 65 -14.09 -3.86 -6.07
N LYS A 66 -12.87 -4.19 -6.52
CA LYS A 66 -12.48 -5.57 -6.84
C LYS A 66 -12.37 -6.46 -5.61
N PHE A 67 -11.85 -5.92 -4.51
CA PHE A 67 -11.56 -6.68 -3.29
C PHE A 67 -12.51 -6.34 -2.14
N ASN A 68 -13.68 -5.75 -2.43
CA ASN A 68 -14.64 -5.30 -1.41
C ASN A 68 -14.95 -6.37 -0.36
N ASP A 69 -15.19 -7.61 -0.80
CA ASP A 69 -15.52 -8.71 0.11
C ASP A 69 -14.35 -9.08 1.03
N MET A 70 -13.11 -8.99 0.52
CA MET A 70 -11.90 -9.23 1.31
C MET A 70 -11.67 -8.09 2.29
N ILE A 71 -11.72 -6.84 1.81
CA ILE A 71 -11.54 -5.63 2.62
C ILE A 71 -12.57 -5.56 3.75
N ARG A 72 -13.85 -5.91 3.48
CA ARG A 72 -14.90 -5.96 4.50
C ARG A 72 -14.57 -6.94 5.64
N LYS A 73 -13.84 -8.02 5.35
CA LYS A 73 -13.42 -9.05 6.31
C LYS A 73 -12.07 -8.75 6.97
N SER A 74 -11.30 -7.80 6.43
CA SER A 74 -10.04 -7.35 7.03
C SER A 74 -10.26 -6.67 8.39
N LYS A 75 -9.20 -6.68 9.21
CA LYS A 75 -9.20 -6.05 10.54
C LYS A 75 -9.36 -4.53 10.42
N GLY A 76 -10.05 -3.91 11.38
CA GLY A 76 -10.26 -2.46 11.44
C GLY A 76 -11.70 -2.08 11.77
N ALA A 77 -11.87 -0.95 12.44
CA ALA A 77 -13.18 -0.42 12.85
C ALA A 77 -13.87 0.36 11.74
N ASN A 78 -13.10 1.04 10.88
CA ASN A 78 -13.60 1.86 9.78
C ASN A 78 -13.07 1.39 8.40
N PRO A 79 -13.63 1.88 7.28
CA PRO A 79 -13.21 1.45 5.94
C PRO A 79 -11.73 1.68 5.64
N ASP A 80 -11.14 2.76 6.14
CA ASP A 80 -9.74 3.13 5.90
C ASP A 80 -8.78 2.17 6.63
N GLU A 81 -9.09 1.82 7.88
CA GLU A 81 -8.33 0.82 8.65
C GLU A 81 -8.43 -0.56 8.02
N LYS A 82 -9.63 -0.94 7.55
CA LYS A 82 -9.84 -2.20 6.83
C LYS A 82 -9.06 -2.27 5.54
N PHE A 83 -9.07 -1.19 4.76
CA PHE A 83 -8.26 -1.07 3.54
C PHE A 83 -6.76 -1.15 3.85
N THR A 84 -6.29 -0.46 4.89
CA THR A 84 -4.88 -0.49 5.31
C THR A 84 -4.46 -1.91 5.71
N SER A 85 -5.30 -2.61 6.48
CA SER A 85 -5.04 -4.00 6.87
C SER A 85 -5.02 -4.93 5.67
N PHE A 86 -5.98 -4.79 4.75
CA PHE A 86 -5.98 -5.54 3.48
C PHE A 86 -4.68 -5.33 2.69
N MET A 87 -4.24 -4.08 2.52
CA MET A 87 -3.01 -3.76 1.78
C MET A 87 -1.77 -4.34 2.47
N SER A 88 -1.72 -4.28 3.81
CA SER A 88 -0.65 -4.90 4.60
C SER A 88 -0.61 -6.42 4.39
N ASP A 89 -1.75 -7.09 4.52
CA ASP A 89 -1.86 -8.54 4.34
C ASP A 89 -1.52 -8.94 2.90
N TYR A 90 -1.94 -8.14 1.91
CA TYR A 90 -1.61 -8.34 0.51
C TYR A 90 -0.10 -8.25 0.27
N PHE A 91 0.58 -7.22 0.76
CA PHE A 91 2.03 -7.10 0.62
C PHE A 91 2.77 -8.23 1.32
N GLN A 92 2.31 -8.65 2.51
CA GLN A 92 2.86 -9.82 3.19
C GLN A 92 2.70 -11.11 2.39
N SER A 93 1.56 -11.31 1.71
CA SER A 93 1.36 -12.44 0.80
C SER A 93 2.31 -12.45 -0.39
N LYS A 94 2.91 -11.29 -0.73
CA LYS A 94 3.94 -11.13 -1.76
C LYS A 94 5.36 -11.20 -1.21
N GLY A 95 5.53 -11.52 0.07
CA GLY A 95 6.82 -11.65 0.74
C GLY A 95 7.34 -10.35 1.38
N CYS A 96 6.62 -9.24 1.25
CA CYS A 96 7.01 -7.96 1.85
C CYS A 96 6.63 -7.93 3.34
N LYS A 97 7.63 -7.93 4.22
CA LYS A 97 7.44 -7.98 5.69
C LYS A 97 7.30 -6.60 6.33
N THR A 98 7.13 -5.56 5.52
CA THR A 98 7.00 -4.19 6.00
C THR A 98 5.69 -3.97 6.75
N LYS A 99 5.72 -2.96 7.63
CA LYS A 99 4.52 -2.39 8.21
C LYS A 99 4.14 -1.17 7.38
N ILE A 100 2.85 -1.07 7.05
CA ILE A 100 2.29 0.13 6.43
C ILE A 100 1.29 0.77 7.37
N LYS A 101 1.26 2.10 7.39
CA LYS A 101 0.28 2.88 8.15
C LYS A 101 -0.28 3.96 7.25
N MET A 102 -1.61 4.09 7.20
CA MET A 102 -2.22 5.25 6.56
C MET A 102 -1.93 6.49 7.41
N ILE A 103 -1.43 7.54 6.76
CA ILE A 103 -1.24 8.85 7.37
C ILE A 103 -2.27 9.81 6.78
N GLU A 104 -2.98 10.52 7.65
CA GLU A 104 -3.81 11.64 7.23
C GLU A 104 -2.90 12.83 6.90
N VAL A 105 -3.21 13.51 5.80
CA VAL A 105 -2.60 14.78 5.41
C VAL A 105 -3.72 15.79 5.17
#